data_AF-A0A6C0BV54-F1
#
_entry.id   AF-A0A6C0BV54-F1
#
_cell.length_a   1.000
_cell.length_b   1.000
_cell.length_c   1.000
_cell.angle_alpha   90.00
_cell.angle_beta   90.00
_cell.angle_gamma   90.00
#
_symmetry.space_group_name_H-M   'P 1'
#
loop_
_entity.id
_entity.type
_entity.pdbx_description
1 polymer ?
#
loop_
_entity_poly.entity_id
_entity_poly.type
_entity_poly.pdbx_seq_one_letter_code
_entity_poly.pdbx_strand_id
1 'polypeptide(L)'
;MFKDINLSDYIIQFELQKAYFLRDCLYEEITYELKDTNIIIYKKSDNGITEEMTLDELIFYIHTEVADEIIEYVKGPHTNGYGHQIRPPKSSETVFMDLFKDIDNIKRAVENMKIILKYDMEDEAEIKNNTNEDDQTLAF
;
A
#
# COMPACT_ATOMS: atom_id res chain seq x y z
N MET A 1 6.71 5.59 -6.01
CA MET A 1 5.31 5.30 -5.63
C MET A 1 4.43 4.94 -6.84
N PHE A 2 3.39 4.11 -6.68
CA PHE A 2 2.33 3.75 -7.68
C PHE A 2 2.72 2.96 -8.94
N LYS A 3 4.02 2.81 -9.24
CA LYS A 3 4.50 2.00 -10.37
C LYS A 3 4.05 0.55 -10.18
N ASP A 4 3.63 -0.07 -11.28
CA ASP A 4 3.20 -1.47 -11.34
C ASP A 4 1.93 -1.83 -10.55
N ILE A 5 1.18 -0.83 -10.04
CA ILE A 5 -0.12 -1.07 -9.39
C ILE A 5 -1.20 -1.32 -10.45
N ASN A 6 -1.68 -2.56 -10.51
CA ASN A 6 -2.81 -2.94 -11.35
C ASN A 6 -4.12 -2.90 -10.56
N LEU A 7 -5.01 -1.96 -10.92
CA LEU A 7 -6.28 -1.79 -10.23
C LEU A 7 -7.23 -2.99 -10.31
N SER A 8 -7.05 -3.91 -11.27
CA SER A 8 -7.88 -5.13 -11.33
C SER A 8 -7.64 -6.08 -10.17
N ASP A 9 -6.52 -5.92 -9.46
CA ASP A 9 -6.12 -6.80 -8.37
C ASP A 9 -6.84 -6.43 -7.06
N TYR A 10 -7.55 -5.30 -7.06
CA TYR A 10 -8.23 -4.77 -5.89
C TYR A 10 -9.74 -4.63 -6.12
N ILE A 11 -10.53 -5.05 -5.13
CA ILE A 11 -11.96 -4.75 -5.06
C ILE A 11 -12.16 -3.63 -4.03
N ILE A 12 -11.92 -2.39 -4.47
CA ILE A 12 -11.83 -1.17 -3.65
C ILE A 12 -13.10 -0.86 -2.84
N GLN A 13 -14.24 -1.49 -3.14
CA GLN A 13 -15.45 -1.40 -2.32
C GLN A 13 -15.28 -2.03 -0.93
N PHE A 14 -14.34 -2.97 -0.76
CA PHE A 14 -14.07 -3.61 0.52
C PHE A 14 -12.96 -2.89 1.30
N GLU A 15 -13.20 -2.67 2.60
CA GLU A 15 -12.29 -1.91 3.46
C GLU A 15 -10.91 -2.57 3.63
N LEU A 16 -10.84 -3.90 3.63
CA LEU A 16 -9.57 -4.62 3.70
C LEU A 16 -8.76 -4.48 2.40
N GLN A 17 -9.45 -4.46 1.25
CA GLN A 17 -8.81 -4.24 -0.04
C GLN A 17 -8.28 -2.80 -0.19
N LYS A 18 -8.95 -1.82 0.43
CA LYS A 18 -8.38 -0.46 0.56
C LYS A 18 -7.10 -0.44 1.39
N ALA A 19 -7.04 -1.23 2.46
CA ALA A 19 -5.83 -1.34 3.27
C ALA A 19 -4.67 -1.99 2.51
N TYR A 20 -4.92 -3.10 1.78
CA TYR A 20 -3.95 -3.68 0.84
C TYR A 20 -3.50 -2.63 -0.18
N PHE A 21 -4.44 -1.93 -0.80
CA PHE A 21 -4.14 -0.89 -1.77
C PHE A 21 -3.27 0.24 -1.20
N LEU A 22 -3.55 0.71 0.03
CA LEU A 22 -2.72 1.71 0.72
C LEU A 22 -1.29 1.20 0.90
N ARG A 23 -1.13 -0.02 1.44
CA ARG A 23 0.17 -0.66 1.67
C ARG A 23 0.96 -0.75 0.37
N ASP A 24 0.33 -1.29 -0.67
CA ASP A 24 0.99 -1.58 -1.92
C ASP A 24 1.30 -0.29 -2.68
N CYS A 25 0.48 0.76 -2.59
CA CYS A 25 0.84 2.05 -3.21
C CYS A 25 2.09 2.68 -2.58
N LEU A 26 2.24 2.56 -1.25
CA LEU A 26 3.29 3.21 -0.49
C LEU A 26 4.51 2.31 -0.22
N TYR A 27 4.54 1.07 -0.70
CA TYR A 27 5.49 0.03 -0.26
C TYR A 27 6.98 0.40 -0.38
N GLU A 28 7.32 1.23 -1.37
CA GLU A 28 8.69 1.69 -1.63
C GLU A 28 9.22 2.51 -0.45
N GLU A 29 8.34 3.29 0.20
CA GLU A 29 8.70 4.30 1.18
C GLU A 29 8.14 4.00 2.58
N ILE A 30 7.00 3.35 2.67
CA ILE A 30 6.32 3.04 3.93
C ILE A 30 6.22 1.53 4.12
N THR A 31 6.55 1.08 5.32
CA THR A 31 6.37 -0.31 5.76
C THR A 31 5.60 -0.36 7.06
N TYR A 32 4.88 -1.47 7.26
CA TYR A 32 4.04 -1.69 8.43
C TYR A 32 4.48 -2.98 9.11
N GLU A 33 4.65 -2.96 10.42
CA GLU A 33 4.90 -4.14 11.24
C GLU A 33 3.79 -4.30 12.27
N LEU A 34 3.44 -5.55 12.59
CA LEU A 34 2.55 -5.85 13.71
C LEU A 34 3.41 -6.27 14.91
N LYS A 35 3.37 -5.49 15.99
CA LYS A 35 3.96 -5.88 17.29
C LYS A 35 2.86 -6.01 18.32
N ASP A 36 2.71 -7.22 18.85
CA ASP A 36 1.59 -7.65 19.68
C ASP A 36 0.23 -7.41 18.99
N THR A 37 -0.41 -6.28 19.29
CA THR A 37 -1.70 -5.86 18.71
C THR A 37 -1.64 -4.49 18.06
N ASN A 38 -0.46 -3.88 17.99
CA ASN A 38 -0.25 -2.53 17.51
C ASN A 38 0.48 -2.54 16.16
N ILE A 39 0.05 -1.66 15.27
CA ILE A 39 0.77 -1.41 14.02
C ILE A 39 1.86 -0.39 14.31
N ILE A 40 3.06 -0.70 13.86
CA ILE A 40 4.16 0.23 13.81
C ILE A 40 4.41 0.59 12.35
N ILE A 41 4.56 1.88 12.08
CA ILE A 41 4.72 2.44 10.74
C ILE A 41 6.16 2.91 10.62
N TYR A 42 6.83 2.54 9.53
CA TYR A 42 8.20 2.95 9.27
C TYR A 42 8.30 3.66 7.93
N LYS A 43 8.92 4.85 7.90
CA LYS A 43 9.31 5.55 6.67
C LYS A 43 10.77 5.21 6.34
N LYS A 44 11.01 4.72 5.13
CA LYS A 44 12.34 4.52 4.56
C LYS A 44 12.82 5.86 3.99
N SER A 45 13.95 6.33 4.49
CA SER A 45 14.65 7.47 3.89
C SER A 45 15.53 7.01 2.72
N ASP A 46 15.90 7.93 1.83
CA ASP A 46 16.76 7.68 0.65
C ASP A 46 18.11 7.04 0.99
N ASN A 47 18.59 7.24 2.22
CA ASN A 47 19.82 6.65 2.74
C ASN A 47 19.65 5.20 3.26
N GLY A 48 18.46 4.62 3.14
CA GLY A 48 18.12 3.29 3.62
C GLY A 48 17.83 3.22 5.12
N ILE A 49 17.81 4.34 5.84
CA ILE A 49 17.44 4.38 7.26
C ILE A 49 15.92 4.33 7.36
N THR A 50 15.42 3.36 8.11
CA THR A 50 14.01 3.25 8.50
C THR A 50 13.79 3.99 9.80
N GLU A 51 12.92 4.98 9.79
CA GLU A 51 12.48 5.72 10.98
C GLU A 51 11.04 5.36 11.31
N GLU A 52 10.77 5.10 12.59
CA GLU A 52 9.41 4.90 13.08
C GLU A 52 8.63 6.21 13.00
N MET A 53 7.42 6.14 12.47
CA MET A 53 6.53 7.29 12.38
C MET A 53 5.17 6.99 13.01
N THR A 54 4.54 8.04 13.50
CA THR A 54 3.18 8.01 14.02
C THR A 54 2.14 8.02 12.89
N LEU A 55 0.91 7.66 13.22
CA LEU A 55 -0.22 7.75 12.28
C LEU A 55 -0.47 9.20 11.82
N ASP A 56 -0.29 10.17 12.69
CA ASP A 56 -0.46 11.59 12.34
C ASP A 56 0.62 12.06 11.35
N GLU A 57 1.86 11.60 11.50
CA GLU A 57 2.94 11.85 10.53
C GLU A 57 2.66 11.18 9.19
N LEU A 58 2.10 9.95 9.19
CA LEU A 58 1.71 9.29 7.94
C LEU A 58 0.58 10.06 7.23
N ILE A 59 -0.42 10.53 7.99
CA ILE A 59 -1.52 11.34 7.45
C ILE A 59 -0.97 12.62 6.83
N PHE A 60 -0.06 13.29 7.55
CA PHE A 60 0.60 14.50 7.06
C PHE A 60 1.33 14.22 5.75
N TYR A 61 2.19 13.20 5.73
CA TYR A 61 2.95 12.79 4.55
C TYR A 61 2.07 12.47 3.34
N ILE A 62 0.96 11.73 3.54
CA ILE A 62 0.02 11.41 2.46
C ILE A 62 -0.65 12.68 1.90
N HIS A 63 -1.00 13.63 2.76
CA HIS A 63 -1.70 14.86 2.35
C HIS A 63 -0.78 15.97 1.85
N THR A 64 0.54 15.84 2.03
CA THR A 64 1.53 16.81 1.53
C THR A 64 2.35 16.21 0.39
N GLU A 65 3.32 15.36 0.71
CA GLU A 65 4.28 14.81 -0.24
C GLU A 65 3.59 13.93 -1.30
N VAL A 66 2.78 12.94 -0.88
CA VAL A 66 2.13 12.01 -1.82
C VAL A 66 1.09 12.73 -2.70
N ALA A 67 0.32 13.64 -2.10
CA ALA A 67 -0.67 14.42 -2.84
C ALA A 67 -0.02 15.31 -3.90
N ASP A 68 1.11 15.95 -3.59
CA ASP A 68 1.86 16.78 -4.53
C ASP A 68 2.39 15.96 -5.71
N GLU A 69 2.97 14.77 -5.45
CA GLU A 69 3.42 13.86 -6.52
C GLU A 69 2.27 13.45 -7.45
N ILE A 70 1.12 13.09 -6.90
CA ILE A 70 -0.07 12.72 -7.69
C ILE A 70 -0.53 13.92 -8.53
N ILE A 71 -0.55 15.12 -7.95
CA ILE A 71 -0.96 16.34 -8.66
C ILE A 71 0.00 16.65 -9.82
N GLU A 72 1.30 16.51 -9.62
CA GLU A 72 2.30 16.70 -10.68
C GLU A 72 2.12 15.68 -11.81
N TYR A 73 1.88 14.41 -11.46
CA TYR A 73 1.60 13.35 -12.42
C TYR A 73 0.35 13.66 -13.27
N VAL A 74 -0.75 14.05 -12.61
CA VAL A 74 -2.02 14.37 -13.28
C VAL A 74 -1.93 15.65 -14.13
N LYS A 75 -1.08 16.61 -13.74
CA LYS A 75 -0.87 17.87 -14.49
C LYS A 75 0.16 17.76 -15.63
N GLY A 76 0.79 16.60 -15.82
CA GLY A 76 1.73 16.35 -16.91
C GLY A 76 1.16 16.71 -18.29
N PRO A 77 1.99 16.99 -19.31
CA PRO A 77 1.55 17.55 -20.58
C PRO A 77 0.65 16.57 -21.31
N HIS A 78 -0.66 16.71 -21.13
CA HIS A 78 -1.66 16.15 -22.03
C HIS A 78 -1.44 16.82 -23.40
N THR A 79 -0.76 16.10 -24.28
CA THR A 79 -0.63 16.47 -25.68
C THR A 79 -2.05 16.67 -26.24
N ASN A 80 -2.32 17.89 -26.68
CA ASN A 80 -3.57 18.31 -27.30
C ASN A 80 -3.82 17.51 -28.59
N GLY A 81 -4.40 16.32 -28.45
CA GLY A 81 -4.93 15.50 -29.54
C GLY A 81 -6.44 15.65 -29.61
N TYR A 82 -6.94 16.16 -30.73
CA TYR A 82 -8.34 16.42 -31.01
C TYR A 82 -9.28 15.26 -30.67
N GLY A 83 -10.38 15.58 -29.98
CA GLY A 83 -11.71 15.13 -30.41
C GLY A 83 -12.13 13.69 -30.12
N HIS A 84 -11.95 13.18 -28.90
CA HIS A 84 -12.90 12.26 -28.25
C HIS A 84 -12.56 12.19 -26.77
N GLN A 85 -13.47 12.63 -25.90
CA GLN A 85 -13.31 12.47 -24.45
C GLN A 85 -13.56 11.01 -24.05
N ILE A 86 -12.65 10.13 -24.46
CA ILE A 86 -12.48 8.87 -23.76
C ILE A 86 -11.91 9.29 -22.40
N ARG A 87 -12.73 9.22 -21.33
CA ARG A 87 -12.18 9.40 -19.99
C ARG A 87 -11.02 8.43 -19.87
N PRO A 88 -9.79 8.89 -19.58
CA PRO A 88 -8.69 7.97 -19.39
C PRO A 88 -9.10 6.95 -18.31
N PRO A 89 -8.70 5.68 -18.46
CA PRO A 89 -8.94 4.69 -17.41
C PRO A 89 -8.44 5.28 -16.09
N LYS A 90 -9.22 5.09 -15.00
CA LYS A 90 -8.80 5.54 -13.67
C LYS A 90 -7.42 4.97 -13.41
N SER A 91 -6.45 5.82 -13.15
CA SER A 91 -5.10 5.41 -12.77
C SER A 91 -5.05 5.13 -11.27
N SER A 92 -4.05 4.38 -10.81
CA SER A 92 -3.85 4.09 -9.38
C SER A 92 -3.74 5.38 -8.56
N GLU A 93 -3.09 6.42 -9.09
CA GLU A 93 -2.96 7.74 -8.47
C GLU A 93 -4.33 8.40 -8.27
N THR A 94 -5.20 8.38 -9.29
CA THR A 94 -6.54 8.98 -9.17
C THR A 94 -7.43 8.22 -8.18
N VAL A 95 -7.32 6.89 -8.13
CA VAL A 95 -8.06 6.07 -7.14
C VAL A 95 -7.52 6.30 -5.74
N PHE A 96 -6.20 6.40 -5.58
CA PHE A 96 -5.58 6.70 -4.30
C PHE A 96 -6.04 8.05 -3.77
N MET A 97 -6.02 9.09 -4.60
CA MET A 97 -6.52 10.42 -4.23
C MET A 97 -8.01 10.39 -3.88
N ASP A 98 -8.83 9.67 -4.65
CA ASP A 98 -10.27 9.51 -4.36
C ASP A 98 -10.52 8.87 -2.99
N LEU A 99 -9.70 7.88 -2.61
CA LEU A 99 -9.85 7.12 -1.37
C LEU A 99 -9.24 7.82 -0.16
N PHE A 100 -8.05 8.39 -0.28
CA PHE A 100 -7.23 8.80 0.85
C PHE A 100 -7.09 10.31 1.03
N LYS A 101 -7.82 11.12 0.24
CA LYS A 101 -8.04 12.55 0.55
C LYS A 101 -8.77 12.79 1.89
N ASP A 102 -9.45 11.77 2.41
CA ASP A 102 -10.18 11.83 3.67
C ASP A 102 -9.37 11.12 4.75
N ILE A 103 -9.01 11.86 5.82
CA ILE A 103 -8.19 11.36 6.93
C ILE A 103 -8.77 10.08 7.55
N ASP A 104 -10.09 9.99 7.69
CA ASP A 104 -10.75 8.84 8.29
C ASP A 104 -10.56 7.55 7.48
N ASN A 105 -10.45 7.65 6.15
CA ASN A 105 -10.18 6.51 5.30
C ASN A 105 -8.74 6.01 5.50
N ILE A 106 -7.77 6.92 5.69
CA ILE A 106 -6.38 6.54 6.03
C ILE A 106 -6.36 5.83 7.38
N LYS A 107 -6.95 6.43 8.42
CA LYS A 107 -6.98 5.86 9.78
C LYS A 107 -7.58 4.46 9.77
N ARG A 108 -8.69 4.28 9.06
CA ARG A 108 -9.37 2.99 8.95
C ARG A 108 -8.55 1.96 8.16
N ALA A 109 -7.93 2.37 7.05
CA ALA A 109 -7.06 1.49 6.26
C ALA A 109 -5.85 1.04 7.06
N VAL A 110 -5.22 1.95 7.82
CA VAL A 110 -4.14 1.60 8.75
C VAL A 110 -4.66 0.65 9.81
N GLU A 111 -5.75 0.92 10.52
CA GLU A 111 -6.27 -0.02 11.55
C GLU A 111 -6.55 -1.42 10.98
N ASN A 112 -7.11 -1.51 9.77
CA ASN A 112 -7.35 -2.78 9.07
C ASN A 112 -6.06 -3.52 8.71
N MET A 113 -4.91 -2.85 8.67
CA MET A 113 -3.61 -3.49 8.44
C MET A 113 -3.27 -4.53 9.50
N LYS A 114 -3.82 -4.42 10.73
CA LYS A 114 -3.67 -5.45 11.77
C LYS A 114 -4.16 -6.82 11.30
N ILE A 115 -5.28 -6.83 10.58
CA ILE A 115 -5.89 -8.05 10.05
C ILE A 115 -4.97 -8.63 8.98
N ILE A 116 -4.54 -7.79 8.03
CA ILE A 116 -3.65 -8.18 6.94
C ILE A 116 -2.36 -8.80 7.50
N LEU A 117 -1.64 -8.06 8.33
CA LEU A 117 -0.34 -8.49 8.84
C LEU A 117 -0.43 -9.74 9.70
N LYS A 118 -1.52 -9.89 10.46
CA LYS A 118 -1.73 -11.09 11.26
C LYS A 118 -1.82 -12.35 10.40
N TYR A 119 -2.65 -12.32 9.35
CA TYR A 119 -2.89 -13.51 8.53
C TYR A 119 -1.82 -13.73 7.46
N ASP A 120 -1.22 -12.67 6.91
CA ASP A 120 -0.06 -12.77 6.01
C ASP A 120 1.12 -13.50 6.72
N MET A 121 1.32 -13.27 8.02
CA MET A 121 2.35 -13.98 8.82
C MET A 121 2.00 -15.44 9.12
N GLU A 122 0.73 -15.75 9.34
CA GLU A 122 0.25 -17.13 9.58
C GLU A 122 0.47 -17.98 8.32
N ASP A 123 0.15 -17.44 7.15
CA ASP A 123 0.37 -18.11 5.86
C ASP A 123 1.87 -18.41 5.61
N GLU A 124 2.77 -17.48 5.93
CA GLU A 124 4.22 -17.72 5.83
C GLU A 124 4.73 -18.80 6.79
N ALA A 125 4.15 -18.89 7.99
CA ALA A 125 4.52 -19.89 8.99
C ALA A 125 4.04 -21.29 8.59
N GLU A 126 2.85 -21.41 8.03
CA GLU A 126 2.32 -22.67 7.50
C GLU A 126 3.14 -23.16 6.29
N ILE A 127 3.54 -22.26 5.39
CA ILE A 127 4.41 -22.62 4.27
C ILE A 127 5.75 -23.16 4.78
N LYS A 128 6.42 -22.48 5.72
CA LYS A 128 7.73 -22.91 6.26
C LYS A 128 7.66 -24.26 6.98
N ASN A 129 6.56 -24.57 7.65
CA ASN A 129 6.40 -25.86 8.32
C ASN A 129 6.21 -27.00 7.31
N ASN A 130 5.49 -26.76 6.21
CA ASN A 130 5.29 -27.77 5.16
C ASN A 130 6.57 -28.03 4.35
N THR A 131 7.44 -27.04 4.12
CA THR A 131 8.70 -27.26 3.38
C THR A 131 9.77 -28.00 4.17
N ASN A 132 9.72 -27.98 5.51
CA ASN A 132 10.70 -28.66 6.36
C ASN A 132 10.39 -30.16 6.58
N GLU A 133 9.16 -30.61 6.33
CA GLU A 133 8.79 -32.03 6.44
C GLU A 133 9.22 -32.86 5.21
N ASP A 134 9.37 -32.22 4.04
CA ASP A 134 9.74 -32.89 2.79
C ASP A 134 11.24 -33.22 2.67
N ASP A 135 12.11 -32.62 3.50
CA ASP A 135 13.58 -32.81 3.42
C ASP A 135 14.12 -33.93 4.35
N GLN A 136 13.25 -34.64 5.08
CA GLN A 136 13.64 -35.77 5.96
C GLN A 136 13.42 -37.17 5.36
N THR A 137 12.98 -37.30 4.11
CA THR A 137 12.71 -38.62 3.48
C THR A 137 13.80 -39.17 2.56
N LEU A 138 14.94 -38.49 2.42
CA LEU A 138 16.11 -38.97 1.65
C LEU A 138 17.32 -39.27 2.54
N ALA A 139 17.12 -40.10 3.56
CA ALA A 139 18.21 -40.74 4.29
C ALA A 139 17.85 -42.21 4.60
N PHE A 140 17.82 -43.04 3.56
CA PHE A 140 17.91 -44.50 3.66
C PHE A 140 18.76 -45.07 2.53
#